data_AF-A0A382J452-F1
#
_entry.id   AF-A0A382J452-F1
#
_cell.length_a   1.000
_cell.length_b   1.000
_cell.length_c   1.000
_cell.angle_alpha   90.00
_cell.angle_beta   90.00
_cell.angle_gamma   90.00
#
_symmetry.space_group_name_H-M   'P 1'
#
loop_
_entity.id
_entity.type
_entity.pdbx_description
1 polymer ?
#
loop_
_entity_poly.entity_id
_entity_poly.type
_entity_poly.pdbx_seq_one_letter_code
_entity_poly.pdbx_strand_id
1 'polypeptide(L)'
;VFRFVFPQDKQISKEVFNLALPVIVSNLSRVLMSMVDVAMVGRLGAEALAATGMGAMLFWGALSFVLGIRTGVQTLVSRRLGQKIDKECGTALHNGLFMATLYALPISLAGWLWAKD
;
A
#
# COMPACT_ATOMS: atom_id res chain seq x y z
N VAL A 1 -23.45 -5.69 20.60
CA VAL A 1 -22.74 -5.23 19.39
C VAL A 1 -22.20 -3.80 19.54
N PHE A 2 -23.02 -2.81 19.93
CA PHE A 2 -22.59 -1.41 20.07
C PHE A 2 -21.51 -1.10 21.13
N ARG A 3 -21.33 -1.95 22.15
CA ARG A 3 -20.34 -1.74 23.23
C ARG A 3 -18.90 -2.16 22.86
N PHE A 4 -18.71 -2.85 21.74
CA PHE A 4 -17.38 -3.22 21.21
C PHE A 4 -16.79 -2.16 20.28
N VAL A 5 -17.63 -1.31 19.68
CA VAL A 5 -17.23 -0.27 18.71
C VAL A 5 -16.74 1.00 19.41
N PHE A 6 -17.29 1.31 20.59
CA PHE A 6 -16.82 2.41 21.44
C PHE A 6 -16.16 1.85 22.70
N PRO A 7 -14.84 1.57 22.69
CA PRO A 7 -14.12 1.37 23.93
C PRO A 7 -14.32 2.62 24.80
N GLN A 8 -14.86 2.40 25.99
CA GLN A 8 -15.29 3.41 26.96
C GLN A 8 -14.10 4.15 27.61
N ASP A 9 -12.89 3.95 27.08
CA ASP A 9 -11.62 4.48 27.54
C ASP A 9 -11.21 5.69 26.68
N LYS A 10 -11.45 6.89 27.24
CA LYS A 10 -11.24 8.17 26.55
C LYS A 10 -9.78 8.36 26.09
N GLN A 11 -8.82 7.69 26.73
CA GLN A 11 -7.41 7.70 26.35
C GLN A 11 -7.12 6.91 25.07
N ILE A 12 -7.59 5.66 24.97
CA ILE A 12 -7.35 4.80 23.79
C ILE A 12 -8.00 5.40 22.54
N SER A 13 -9.23 5.92 22.67
CA SER A 13 -9.92 6.55 21.54
C SER A 13 -9.16 7.78 21.02
N LYS A 14 -8.58 8.59 21.92
CA LYS A 14 -7.80 9.78 21.55
C LYS A 14 -6.49 9.41 20.86
N GLU A 15 -5.83 8.36 21.32
CA GLU A 15 -4.56 7.86 20.77
C GLU A 15 -4.76 7.22 19.39
N VAL A 16 -5.80 6.40 19.24
CA VAL A 16 -6.24 5.86 17.93
C VAL A 16 -6.59 7.01 16.97
N PHE A 17 -7.28 8.04 17.43
CA PHE A 17 -7.62 9.19 16.58
C PHE A 17 -6.37 9.96 16.14
N ASN A 18 -5.38 10.14 17.02
CA ASN A 18 -4.09 10.78 16.68
C ASN A 18 -3.28 9.98 15.66
N LEU A 19 -3.37 8.65 15.67
CA LEU A 19 -2.74 7.77 14.69
C LEU A 19 -3.55 7.68 13.38
N ALA A 20 -4.87 7.68 13.47
CA ALA A 20 -5.76 7.57 12.32
C ALA A 20 -5.78 8.86 11.48
N LEU A 21 -5.71 10.04 12.11
CA LEU A 21 -5.74 11.33 11.43
C LEU A 21 -4.67 11.44 10.31
N PRO A 22 -3.37 11.20 10.57
CA PRO A 22 -2.36 11.26 9.52
C PRO A 22 -2.54 10.17 8.46
N VAL A 23 -3.03 8.98 8.83
CA VAL A 23 -3.30 7.89 7.87
C VAL A 23 -4.45 8.26 6.93
N ILE A 24 -5.52 8.87 7.44
CA ILE A 24 -6.65 9.35 6.65
C ILE A 24 -6.19 10.43 5.68
N VAL A 25 -5.42 11.42 6.16
CA VAL A 25 -4.88 12.49 5.31
C VAL A 25 -3.98 11.90 4.22
N SER A 26 -3.08 10.98 4.56
CA SER A 26 -2.22 10.28 3.60
C SER A 26 -3.04 9.53 2.53
N ASN A 27 -4.11 8.85 2.93
CA ASN A 27 -4.97 8.13 2.00
C ASN A 27 -5.74 9.09 1.07
N LEU A 28 -6.27 10.18 1.63
CA LEU A 28 -6.94 11.22 0.86
C LEU A 28 -6.00 11.85 -0.17
N SER A 29 -4.78 12.19 0.24
CA SER A 29 -3.75 12.70 -0.67
C SER A 29 -3.45 11.73 -1.80
N ARG A 30 -3.38 10.42 -1.50
CA ARG A 30 -3.14 9.38 -2.51
C ARG A 30 -4.26 9.34 -3.57
N VAL A 31 -5.52 9.42 -3.14
CA VAL A 31 -6.66 9.44 -4.05
C VAL A 31 -6.67 10.72 -4.88
N LEU A 32 -6.41 11.87 -4.27
CA LEU A 32 -6.33 13.15 -4.98
C LEU A 32 -5.21 13.16 -6.03
N MET A 33 -4.02 12.64 -5.70
CA MET A 33 -2.93 12.48 -6.67
C MET A 33 -3.39 11.66 -7.88
N SER A 34 -4.03 10.50 -7.65
CA SER A 34 -4.55 9.68 -8.75
C SER A 34 -5.56 10.42 -9.62
N MET A 35 -6.41 11.28 -9.05
CA MET A 35 -7.35 12.09 -9.84
C MET A 35 -6.63 13.16 -10.66
N VAL A 36 -5.63 13.82 -10.07
CA VAL A 36 -4.83 14.84 -10.75
C VAL A 36 -4.03 14.23 -11.90
N ASP A 37 -3.42 13.05 -11.71
CA ASP A 37 -2.69 12.33 -12.76
C ASP A 37 -3.58 12.03 -13.96
N VAL A 38 -4.79 11.52 -13.69
CA VAL A 38 -5.79 11.24 -14.73
C VAL A 38 -6.24 12.53 -15.43
N ALA A 39 -6.43 13.63 -14.70
CA ALA A 39 -6.78 14.93 -15.27
C ALA A 39 -5.64 15.51 -16.13
N MET A 40 -4.39 15.37 -15.70
CA MET A 40 -3.21 15.79 -16.47
C MET A 40 -3.10 15.02 -17.78
N VAL A 41 -3.23 13.70 -17.74
CA VAL A 41 -3.16 12.87 -18.95
C VAL A 41 -4.41 13.04 -19.83
N GLY A 42 -5.57 13.31 -19.24
CA GLY A 42 -6.79 13.64 -19.98
C GLY A 42 -6.64 14.87 -20.90
N ARG A 43 -5.76 15.81 -20.54
CA ARG A 43 -5.47 16.98 -21.39
C ARG A 43 -4.66 16.64 -22.65
N LEU A 44 -4.00 15.47 -22.69
CA LEU A 44 -3.22 15.00 -23.84
C LEU A 44 -4.07 14.30 -24.90
N GLY A 45 -5.36 14.05 -24.63
CA GLY A 45 -6.31 13.45 -25.56
C GLY A 45 -6.92 12.13 -25.05
N ALA A 46 -8.00 11.68 -25.71
CA ALA A 46 -8.75 10.49 -25.32
C ALA A 46 -7.91 9.20 -25.42
N GLU A 47 -7.01 9.14 -26.39
CA GLU A 47 -6.15 7.98 -26.63
C GLU A 47 -5.12 7.78 -25.49
N ALA A 48 -4.48 8.87 -25.04
CA ALA A 48 -3.56 8.85 -23.90
C ALA A 48 -4.28 8.50 -22.58
N LEU A 49 -5.51 8.99 -22.41
CA LEU A 49 -6.35 8.66 -21.25
C LEU A 49 -6.74 7.18 -21.24
N ALA A 50 -7.15 6.63 -22.39
CA ALA A 50 -7.47 5.21 -22.54
C ALA A 50 -6.25 4.31 -22.26
N ALA A 51 -5.08 4.68 -22.80
CA ALA A 51 -3.82 3.98 -22.52
C ALA A 51 -3.47 4.00 -21.02
N THR A 52 -3.66 5.13 -20.34
CA THR A 52 -3.41 5.26 -18.89
C THR A 52 -4.38 4.43 -18.07
N GLY A 53 -5.65 4.36 -18.46
CA GLY A 53 -6.64 3.50 -17.81
C GLY A 53 -6.29 2.01 -17.91
N MET A 54 -5.89 1.55 -19.11
CA MET A 54 -5.45 0.17 -19.31
C MET A 54 -4.15 -0.13 -18.54
N GLY A 55 -3.18 0.80 -18.58
CA GLY A 55 -1.93 0.70 -17.84
C GLY A 55 -2.16 0.62 -16.32
N ALA A 56 -3.08 1.42 -15.80
CA ALA A 56 -3.46 1.40 -14.39
C ALA A 56 -4.08 0.05 -13.97
N MET A 57 -4.87 -0.59 -14.84
CA MET A 57 -5.44 -1.92 -14.60
C MET A 57 -4.35 -3.00 -14.52
N LEU A 58 -3.43 -3.02 -15.48
CA LEU A 58 -2.28 -3.94 -15.48
C LEU A 58 -1.39 -3.71 -14.26
N PHE A 59 -1.13 -2.44 -13.94
CA PHE A 59 -0.36 -2.05 -12.76
C PHE A 59 -1.03 -2.53 -11.48
N TRP A 60 -2.35 -2.36 -11.33
CA TRP A 60 -3.09 -2.86 -10.17
C TRP A 60 -3.00 -4.38 -10.00
N GLY A 61 -3.00 -5.12 -11.11
CA GLY A 61 -2.76 -6.56 -11.11
C GLY A 61 -1.42 -6.92 -10.47
N ALA A 62 -0.34 -6.30 -10.95
CA ALA A 62 1.00 -6.51 -10.38
C ALA A 62 1.12 -6.01 -8.93
N LEU A 63 0.47 -4.88 -8.61
CA LEU A 63 0.52 -4.25 -7.29
C LEU A 63 -0.22 -5.05 -6.21
N SER A 64 -1.25 -5.83 -6.60
CA SER A 64 -2.04 -6.66 -5.68
C SER A 64 -1.19 -7.66 -4.90
N PHE A 65 -0.22 -8.30 -5.55
CA PHE A 65 0.64 -9.29 -4.93
C PHE A 65 1.63 -8.64 -3.95
N VAL A 66 2.18 -7.48 -4.31
CA VAL A 66 3.02 -6.66 -3.43
C VAL A 66 2.24 -6.22 -2.20
N LEU A 67 0.98 -5.82 -2.36
CA LEU A 67 0.10 -5.47 -1.24
C LEU A 67 -0.15 -6.66 -0.31
N GLY A 68 -0.25 -7.88 -0.85
CA GLY A 68 -0.34 -9.11 -0.06
C GLY A 68 0.89 -9.31 0.83
N ILE A 69 2.09 -9.27 0.25
CA ILE A 69 3.36 -9.38 0.99
C ILE A 69 3.46 -8.28 2.05
N ARG A 70 3.21 -7.02 1.66
CA ARG A 70 3.24 -5.86 2.57
C ARG A 70 2.33 -6.06 3.78
N THR A 71 1.09 -6.49 3.55
CA THR A 71 0.09 -6.65 4.61
C THR A 71 0.43 -7.84 5.52
N GLY A 72 0.96 -8.92 4.96
CA GLY A 72 1.45 -10.06 5.73
C GLY A 72 2.63 -9.69 6.64
N VAL A 73 3.63 -9.00 6.10
CA VAL A 73 4.79 -8.51 6.86
C VAL A 73 4.35 -7.51 7.93
N GLN A 74 3.49 -6.56 7.60
CA GLN A 74 2.94 -5.58 8.55
C GLN A 74 2.22 -6.28 9.70
N THR A 75 1.38 -7.29 9.43
CA THR A 75 0.67 -8.04 10.46
C THR A 75 1.64 -8.82 11.36
N LEU A 76 2.63 -9.49 10.77
CA LEU A 76 3.62 -10.27 11.52
C LEU A 76 4.47 -9.37 12.42
N VAL A 77 4.93 -8.23 11.90
CA VAL A 77 5.71 -7.24 12.63
C VAL A 77 4.89 -6.63 13.76
N SER A 78 3.65 -6.19 13.50
CA SER A 78 2.76 -5.65 14.54
C SER A 78 2.53 -6.65 15.67
N ARG A 79 2.37 -7.95 15.36
CA ARG A 79 2.18 -8.99 16.38
C ARG A 79 3.45 -9.21 17.21
N ARG A 80 4.62 -9.27 16.57
CA ARG A 80 5.92 -9.45 17.26
C ARG A 80 6.30 -8.24 18.12
N LEU A 81 5.99 -7.04 17.64
CA LEU A 81 6.15 -5.80 18.40
C LEU A 81 5.28 -5.82 19.67
N GLY A 82 4.02 -6.26 19.56
CA GLY A 82 3.13 -6.44 20.71
C GLY A 82 3.64 -7.47 21.74
N GLN A 83 4.45 -8.44 21.31
CA GLN A 83 5.09 -9.45 22.17
C GLN A 83 6.43 -8.98 22.79
N LYS A 84 6.89 -7.75 22.48
CA LYS A 84 8.20 -7.21 22.89
C LYS A 84 9.41 -8.04 22.44
N ILE A 85 9.30 -8.71 21.28
CA ILE A 85 10.38 -9.53 20.69
C ILE A 85 11.03 -8.76 19.53
N ASP A 86 11.73 -7.67 19.84
CA ASP A 86 12.25 -6.72 18.84
C ASP A 86 13.26 -7.34 17.87
N LYS A 87 14.04 -8.34 18.32
CA LYS A 87 14.98 -9.07 17.44
C LYS A 87 14.27 -9.79 16.29
N GLU A 88 13.09 -10.35 16.54
CA GLU A 88 12.32 -11.03 15.49
C GLU A 88 11.54 -10.07 14.58
N CYS A 89 11.30 -8.83 15.02
CA CYS A 89 10.74 -7.77 14.18
C CYS A 89 11.70 -7.43 13.03
N GLY A 90 13.00 -7.28 13.33
CA GLY A 90 14.03 -7.03 12.33
C GLY A 90 14.14 -8.15 11.30
N THR A 91 14.08 -9.41 11.74
CA THR A 91 14.11 -10.57 10.84
C THR A 91 12.85 -10.66 9.97
N ALA A 92 11.67 -10.37 10.51
CA ALA A 92 10.43 -10.30 9.71
C ALA A 92 10.52 -9.22 8.63
N LEU A 93 11.05 -8.05 8.97
CA LEU A 93 11.21 -6.94 8.04
C LEU A 93 12.22 -7.30 6.93
N HIS A 94 13.38 -7.85 7.29
CA HIS A 94 14.38 -8.28 6.31
C HIS A 94 13.85 -9.36 5.37
N ASN A 95 13.16 -10.37 5.90
CA ASN A 95 12.55 -11.41 5.07
C ASN A 95 11.46 -10.84 4.16
N GLY A 96 10.64 -9.92 4.68
CA GLY A 96 9.64 -9.20 3.89
C GLY A 96 10.26 -8.38 2.77
N LEU A 97 11.35 -7.66 3.05
CA LEU A 97 12.07 -6.87 2.07
C LEU A 97 12.75 -7.75 1.02
N PHE A 98 13.31 -8.89 1.43
CA PHE A 98 13.90 -9.86 0.53
C PHE A 98 12.83 -10.43 -0.42
N MET A 99 11.68 -10.86 0.11
CA MET A 99 10.55 -11.33 -0.68
C MET A 99 10.00 -10.26 -1.62
N ALA A 100 9.88 -9.01 -1.16
CA ALA A 100 9.42 -7.90 -1.97
C ALA A 100 10.42 -7.59 -3.10
N THR A 101 11.73 -7.61 -2.83
CA THR A 101 12.77 -7.37 -3.83
C THR A 101 12.82 -8.50 -4.86
N LEU A 102 12.73 -9.75 -4.40
CA LEU A 102 12.69 -10.93 -5.25
C LEU A 102 11.47 -10.95 -6.17
N TYR A 103 10.35 -10.37 -5.74
CA TYR A 103 9.14 -10.23 -6.57
C TYR A 103 9.18 -9.00 -7.49
N ALA A 104 9.67 -7.87 -6.97
CA ALA A 104 9.71 -6.60 -7.70
C ALA A 104 10.71 -6.64 -8.87
N LEU A 105 11.87 -7.27 -8.71
CA LEU A 105 12.89 -7.34 -9.75
C LEU A 105 12.41 -8.07 -11.02
N PRO A 106 11.88 -9.31 -10.96
CA PRO A 106 11.37 -10.02 -12.14
C PRO A 106 10.21 -9.28 -12.81
N ILE A 107 9.31 -8.67 -12.04
CA ILE A 107 8.16 -7.95 -12.60
C ILE A 107 8.57 -6.66 -13.27
N SER A 108 9.52 -5.93 -12.68
CA SER A 108 10.05 -4.73 -13.32
C SER A 108 10.79 -5.08 -14.61
N LEU A 109 11.56 -6.18 -14.63
CA LEU A 109 12.23 -6.67 -15.84
C LEU A 109 11.25 -7.15 -16.91
N ALA A 110 10.24 -7.95 -16.52
CA ALA A 110 9.22 -8.43 -17.44
C ALA A 110 8.40 -7.27 -18.03
N GLY A 111 8.05 -6.29 -17.20
CA GLY A 111 7.38 -5.06 -17.65
C GLY A 111 8.24 -4.24 -18.61
N TRP A 112 9.55 -4.14 -18.37
CA TRP A 112 10.45 -3.43 -19.28
C TRP A 112 10.63 -4.15 -20.63
N LEU A 113 10.74 -5.48 -20.61
CA LEU A 113 10.84 -6.28 -21.83
C LEU A 113 9.58 -6.19 -22.69
N TRP A 114 8.40 -6.26 -22.08
CA TRP A 114 7.13 -6.13 -22.80
C TRP A 114 6.76 -4.69 -23.17
N ALA A 115 7.36 -3.68 -22.54
CA ALA A 115 7.17 -2.28 -22.93
C ALA A 115 8.01 -1.87 -24.16
N LYS A 116 8.96 -2.72 -24.58
CA LYS A 116 9.83 -2.45 -25.72
C LYS A 116 9.29 -2.97 -27.06
N ASP A 117 8.34 -3.90 -27.02
CA ASP A 117 7.57 -4.42 -28.16
C ASP A 117 6.21 -3.72 -28.26
#